data_AF-A0A4U9Y2J2-F1
#
_entry.id   AF-A0A4U9Y2J2-F1
#
_cell.length_a   1.000
_cell.length_b   1.000
_cell.length_c   1.000
_cell.angle_alpha   90.00
_cell.angle_beta   90.00
_cell.angle_gamma   90.00
#
_symmetry.space_group_name_H-M   'P 1'
#
loop_
_entity.id
_entity.type
_entity.pdbx_description
1 polymer ?
#
loop_
_entity_poly.entity_id
_entity_poly.type
_entity_poly.pdbx_seq_one_letter_code
_entity_poly.pdbx_strand_id
1 'polypeptide(L)'
;MTTHVEVGDRIKKLRESKGLEQSDLADMLGYKSQSTISKWESGTNLPTGKNMIKLAQIFGVTSDYILDGEGEGIEEQAIDLKDVLQHTAAFDGHTLDDNDIELIKSLLENMVKNKD
;
A
#
# COMPACT_ATOMS: atom_id res chain seq x y z
N MET A 1 -13.69 -20.48 11.84
CA MET A 1 -12.66 -21.03 10.93
C MET A 1 -12.83 -20.31 9.62
N THR A 2 -11.86 -19.47 9.26
CA THR A 2 -11.86 -18.77 7.99
C THR A 2 -11.65 -19.77 6.85
N THR A 3 -12.46 -19.68 5.81
CA THR A 3 -12.39 -20.56 4.64
C THR A 3 -11.42 -19.99 3.61
N HIS A 4 -10.87 -20.87 2.76
CA HIS A 4 -9.97 -20.43 1.68
C HIS A 4 -10.66 -19.48 0.69
N VAL A 5 -11.97 -19.62 0.52
CA VAL A 5 -12.78 -18.75 -0.34
C VAL A 5 -12.81 -17.32 0.21
N GLU A 6 -13.00 -17.15 1.52
CA GLU A 6 -13.03 -15.83 2.15
C GLU A 6 -11.68 -15.09 2.09
N VAL A 7 -10.56 -15.82 2.14
CA VAL A 7 -9.21 -15.25 1.93
C VAL A 7 -9.04 -14.83 0.46
N GLY A 8 -9.44 -15.70 -0.47
CA GLY A 8 -9.40 -15.40 -1.90
C GLY A 8 -10.21 -14.16 -2.27
N ASP A 9 -11.42 -14.04 -1.74
CA ASP A 9 -12.30 -12.88 -1.93
C ASP A 9 -11.66 -11.58 -1.42
N ARG A 10 -10.94 -11.63 -0.31
CA ARG A 10 -10.22 -10.46 0.23
C ARG A 10 -9.02 -10.07 -0.63
N ILE A 11 -8.23 -11.03 -1.10
CA ILE A 11 -7.15 -10.77 -2.06
C ILE A 11 -7.70 -10.08 -3.31
N LYS A 12 -8.80 -10.60 -3.85
CA LYS A 12 -9.47 -10.04 -5.02
C LYS A 12 -9.92 -8.60 -4.79
N LYS A 13 -10.62 -8.33 -3.68
CA LYS A 13 -11.10 -6.98 -3.33
C LYS A 13 -9.96 -5.99 -3.17
N LEU A 14 -8.86 -6.39 -2.51
CA LEU A 14 -7.68 -5.54 -2.34
C LEU A 14 -6.95 -5.27 -3.64
N ARG A 15 -6.86 -6.26 -4.53
CA ARG A 15 -6.31 -6.08 -5.87
C ARG A 15 -7.15 -5.08 -6.67
N GLU A 16 -8.47 -5.26 -6.67
CA GLU A 16 -9.41 -4.41 -7.40
C GLU A 16 -9.46 -2.98 -6.85
N SER A 17 -9.32 -2.78 -5.53
CA SER A 17 -9.27 -1.43 -4.94
C SER A 17 -8.00 -0.65 -5.32
N LYS A 18 -6.92 -1.36 -5.70
CA LYS A 18 -5.70 -0.78 -6.26
C LYS A 18 -5.77 -0.61 -7.79
N GLY A 19 -6.87 -1.01 -8.44
CA GLY A 19 -7.03 -0.91 -9.89
C GLY A 19 -6.15 -1.89 -10.69
N LEU A 20 -5.69 -2.97 -10.07
CA LEU A 20 -4.78 -3.94 -10.68
C LEU A 20 -5.54 -5.08 -11.36
N GLU A 21 -5.10 -5.53 -12.53
CA GLU A 21 -5.47 -6.82 -13.11
C GLU A 21 -4.75 -7.98 -12.41
N GLN A 22 -5.23 -9.22 -12.57
CA GLN A 22 -4.55 -10.40 -12.00
C GLN A 22 -3.15 -10.60 -12.59
N SER A 23 -2.94 -10.20 -13.85
CA SER A 23 -1.64 -10.13 -14.53
C SER A 23 -0.70 -9.14 -13.84
N ASP A 24 -1.17 -7.94 -13.52
CA ASP A 24 -0.35 -6.91 -12.87
C ASP A 24 0.15 -7.39 -11.51
N LEU A 25 -0.74 -7.96 -10.70
CA LEU A 25 -0.35 -8.52 -9.40
C LEU A 25 0.62 -9.70 -9.55
N ALA A 26 0.45 -10.52 -10.59
CA ALA A 26 1.37 -11.62 -10.88
C ALA A 26 2.77 -11.09 -11.20
N ASP A 27 2.86 -10.06 -12.06
CA ASP A 27 4.11 -9.43 -12.46
C ASP A 27 4.82 -8.77 -11.26
N MET A 28 4.09 -8.06 -10.40
CA MET A 28 4.61 -7.48 -9.15
C MET A 28 5.19 -8.55 -8.20
N LEU A 29 4.65 -9.77 -8.24
CA LEU A 29 5.12 -10.89 -7.42
C LEU A 29 6.21 -11.73 -8.11
N GLY A 30 6.55 -11.42 -9.36
CA GLY A 30 7.58 -12.10 -10.15
C GLY A 30 7.08 -13.36 -10.85
N TYR A 31 5.77 -13.51 -11.05
CA TYR A 31 5.18 -14.62 -11.80
C TYR A 31 4.99 -14.25 -13.27
N LYS A 32 5.22 -15.22 -14.16
CA LYS A 32 5.04 -15.04 -15.61
C LYS A 32 3.58 -15.10 -16.09
N SER A 33 2.64 -15.43 -15.20
CA SER A 33 1.23 -15.61 -15.56
C SER A 33 0.31 -15.38 -14.36
N GLN A 34 -0.91 -14.92 -14.64
CA GLN A 34 -1.98 -14.72 -13.64
C GLN A 34 -2.51 -16.00 -12.98
N SER A 35 -2.11 -17.19 -13.45
CA SER A 35 -2.68 -18.48 -12.99
C SER A 35 -2.55 -18.71 -11.48
N THR A 36 -1.46 -18.23 -10.87
CA THR A 36 -1.27 -18.29 -9.41
C THR A 36 -2.27 -17.41 -8.68
N ILE A 37 -2.47 -16.18 -9.15
CA ILE A 37 -3.40 -15.21 -8.55
C ILE A 37 -4.84 -15.70 -8.67
N SER A 38 -5.22 -16.20 -9.85
CA SER A 38 -6.53 -16.79 -10.08
C SER A 38 -6.85 -17.93 -9.11
N LYS A 39 -5.87 -18.81 -8.82
CA LYS A 39 -6.05 -19.90 -7.83
C LYS A 39 -6.19 -19.40 -6.39
N TRP A 40 -5.54 -18.29 -6.04
CA TRP A 40 -5.70 -17.65 -4.74
C TRP A 40 -7.08 -17.03 -4.61
N GLU A 41 -7.49 -16.24 -5.59
CA GLU A 41 -8.78 -15.54 -5.58
C GLU A 41 -9.97 -16.48 -5.65
N SER A 42 -9.82 -17.65 -6.27
CA SER A 42 -10.88 -18.66 -6.29
C SER A 42 -10.89 -19.57 -5.05
N GLY A 43 -9.97 -19.39 -4.10
CA GLY A 43 -9.79 -20.27 -2.95
C GLY A 43 -9.27 -21.68 -3.27
N THR A 44 -8.81 -21.93 -4.51
CA THR A 44 -8.27 -23.24 -4.92
C THR A 44 -6.98 -23.57 -4.17
N ASN A 45 -6.12 -22.57 -3.92
CA ASN A 45 -5.00 -22.70 -2.99
C ASN A 45 -4.80 -21.38 -2.24
N LEU A 46 -3.94 -21.40 -1.22
CA LEU A 46 -3.56 -20.19 -0.47
C LEU A 46 -2.14 -19.71 -0.80
N PRO A 47 -1.88 -18.39 -0.69
CA PRO A 47 -0.52 -17.87 -0.73
C PRO A 47 0.34 -18.51 0.36
N THR A 48 1.61 -18.79 0.05
CA THR A 48 2.60 -19.15 1.09
C THR A 48 2.81 -17.99 2.06
N GLY A 49 3.33 -18.23 3.26
CA GLY A 49 3.62 -17.15 4.22
C GLY A 49 4.50 -16.03 3.62
N LYS A 50 5.49 -16.40 2.80
CA LYS A 50 6.33 -15.41 2.07
C LYS A 50 5.52 -14.56 1.09
N ASN A 51 4.59 -15.16 0.36
CA ASN A 51 3.73 -14.42 -0.55
C ASN A 51 2.67 -13.61 0.18
N MET A 52 2.18 -14.08 1.33
CA MET A 52 1.24 -13.35 2.17
C MET A 52 1.85 -12.03 2.66
N ILE A 53 3.11 -12.05 3.11
CA ILE A 53 3.85 -10.84 3.50
C ILE A 53 3.97 -9.86 2.32
N LYS A 54 4.27 -10.37 1.12
CA LYS A 54 4.35 -9.51 -0.08
C LYS A 54 2.99 -8.90 -0.45
N LEU A 55 1.92 -9.69 -0.38
CA LEU A 55 0.56 -9.20 -0.64
C LEU A 55 0.18 -8.10 0.36
N ALA A 56 0.45 -8.32 1.65
CA ALA A 56 0.28 -7.32 2.70
C ALA A 56 0.99 -6.00 2.37
N GLN A 57 2.26 -6.07 1.96
CA GLN A 57 3.03 -4.88 1.54
C GLN A 57 2.45 -4.18 0.30
N ILE A 58 2.08 -4.94 -0.74
CA ILE A 58 1.50 -4.40 -1.98
C ILE A 58 0.17 -3.69 -1.70
N PHE A 59 -0.65 -4.28 -0.84
CA PHE A 59 -1.99 -3.79 -0.55
C PHE A 59 -2.02 -2.73 0.55
N GLY A 60 -0.98 -2.61 1.36
CA GLY A 60 -0.95 -1.68 2.51
C GLY A 60 -1.81 -2.19 3.68
N VAL A 61 -1.90 -3.50 3.88
CA VAL A 61 -2.66 -4.13 4.97
C VAL A 61 -1.82 -5.15 5.72
N THR A 62 -2.24 -5.58 6.90
CA THR A 62 -1.57 -6.67 7.61
C THR A 62 -1.88 -8.03 6.94
N SER A 63 -1.00 -9.02 7.15
CA SER A 63 -1.29 -10.39 6.72
C SER A 63 -2.52 -10.96 7.45
N ASP A 64 -2.74 -10.55 8.70
CA ASP A 64 -3.90 -10.95 9.51
C ASP A 64 -5.20 -10.44 8.90
N TYR A 65 -5.23 -9.21 8.37
CA TYR A 65 -6.39 -8.69 7.65
C TYR A 65 -6.72 -9.55 6.41
N ILE A 66 -5.69 -9.99 5.67
CA ILE A 66 -5.89 -10.86 4.50
C ILE A 66 -6.36 -12.26 4.91
N LEU A 67 -5.92 -12.77 6.07
CA LEU A 67 -6.21 -14.13 6.55
C LEU A 67 -7.54 -14.25 7.29
N ASP A 68 -7.81 -13.36 8.25
CA ASP A 68 -8.97 -13.46 9.15
C ASP A 68 -9.93 -12.27 9.06
N GLY A 69 -9.52 -11.15 8.45
CA GLY A 69 -10.40 -10.01 8.19
C GLY A 69 -10.55 -9.11 9.42
N GLU A 70 -9.84 -9.48 10.48
CA GLU A 70 -9.61 -8.69 11.67
C GLU A 70 -8.26 -7.98 11.53
N GLY A 71 -8.21 -6.72 11.97
CA GLY A 71 -7.03 -5.85 11.83
C GLY A 71 -7.36 -4.60 11.01
N GLU A 72 -6.92 -3.45 11.52
CA GLU A 72 -6.93 -2.20 10.78
C GLU A 72 -5.89 -2.29 9.64
N GLY A 73 -6.06 -1.46 8.59
CA GLY A 73 -5.04 -1.32 7.55
C GLY A 73 -3.67 -1.04 8.17
N ILE A 74 -2.58 -1.22 7.40
CA ILE A 74 -1.35 -0.54 7.82
C ILE A 74 -1.75 0.92 7.66
N GLU A 75 -2.07 1.62 8.75
CA GLU A 75 -2.15 3.06 8.71
C GLU A 75 -0.84 3.47 8.04
N GLU A 76 -0.91 4.06 6.85
CA GLU A 76 0.16 4.94 6.45
C GLU A 76 0.29 5.85 7.66
N GLN A 77 1.35 5.68 8.44
CA GLN A 77 1.75 6.69 9.40
C GLN A 77 1.93 7.90 8.51
N ALA A 78 0.89 8.74 8.46
CA ALA A 78 0.95 10.02 7.80
C ALA A 78 2.06 10.72 8.56
N ILE A 79 3.25 10.71 8.00
CA ILE A 79 4.36 11.44 8.58
C ILE A 79 3.94 12.88 8.39
N ASP A 80 3.65 13.56 9.49
CA ASP A 80 3.35 14.98 9.43
C ASP A 80 4.54 15.62 8.72
N LEU A 81 4.27 16.31 7.61
CA LEU A 81 5.33 16.92 6.84
C LEU A 81 6.16 17.88 7.70
N LYS A 82 5.57 18.48 8.75
CA LYS A 82 6.29 19.28 9.73
C LYS A 82 7.36 18.47 10.45
N ASP A 83 7.09 17.22 10.76
CA ASP A 83 8.05 16.34 11.43
C ASP A 83 9.22 16.01 10.48
N VAL A 84 8.95 15.79 9.19
CA VAL A 84 10.00 15.59 8.17
C VAL A 84 10.87 16.84 7.99
N LEU A 85 10.23 18.01 7.90
CA LEU A 85 10.92 19.28 7.68
C LEU A 85 11.78 19.70 8.88
N GLN A 86 11.44 19.27 10.11
CA GLN A 86 12.23 19.54 11.33
C GLN A 86 13.52 18.71 11.42
N HIS A 87 13.59 17.55 10.75
CA HIS A 87 14.72 16.63 10.84
C HIS A 87 15.58 16.72 9.57
N THR A 88 16.25 17.86 9.36
CA THR A 88 17.19 18.12 8.25
C THR A 88 16.64 17.75 6.87
N ALA A 89 15.87 18.65 6.26
CA ALA A 89 15.36 18.45 4.91
C ALA A 89 16.40 18.90 3.87
N ALA A 90 16.76 18.00 2.95
CA ALA A 90 17.50 18.34 1.74
C ALA A 90 16.67 17.99 0.51
N PHE A 91 16.71 18.85 -0.51
CA PHE A 91 16.05 18.62 -1.79
C PHE A 91 17.09 18.72 -2.90
N ASP A 92 17.15 17.68 -3.74
CA ASP A 92 18.14 17.57 -4.83
C ASP A 92 19.61 17.75 -4.37
N GLY A 93 19.91 17.27 -3.16
CA GLY A 93 21.25 17.38 -2.57
C GLY A 93 21.57 18.74 -1.92
N HIS A 94 20.63 19.69 -1.93
CA HIS A 94 20.76 20.99 -1.27
C HIS A 94 20.00 21.02 0.06
N THR A 95 20.66 21.45 1.14
CA THR A 95 19.99 21.68 2.43
C THR A 95 19.01 22.83 2.30
N LEU A 96 17.79 22.62 2.77
CA LEU A 96 16.76 23.65 2.82
C LEU A 96 16.96 24.50 4.08
N ASP A 97 16.87 25.82 3.93
CA ASP A 97 16.85 26.74 5.06
C ASP A 97 15.42 26.98 5.59
N ASP A 98 15.30 27.74 6.68
CA ASP A 98 14.01 28.01 7.31
C ASP A 98 13.03 28.74 6.37
N ASN A 99 13.53 29.57 5.45
CA ASN A 99 12.68 30.29 4.49
C ASN A 99 12.19 29.34 3.39
N ASP A 100 13.05 28.44 2.90
CA ASP A 100 12.68 27.42 1.92
C ASP A 100 11.58 26.52 2.47
N ILE A 101 11.72 26.10 3.73
CA ILE A 101 10.75 25.27 4.44
C ILE A 101 9.39 25.99 4.53
N GLU A 102 9.37 27.28 4.90
CA GLU A 102 8.13 28.04 5.03
C GLU A 102 7.45 28.31 3.66
N LEU A 103 8.24 28.50 2.60
CA LEU A 103 7.73 28.60 1.24
C LEU A 103 7.06 27.30 0.80
N ILE A 104 7.73 26.15 0.98
CA ILE A 104 7.20 24.82 0.65
C ILE A 104 5.88 24.58 1.40
N LYS A 105 5.86 24.88 2.70
CA LYS A 105 4.66 24.75 3.53
C LYS A 105 3.50 25.61 3.01
N SER A 106 3.76 26.87 2.68
CA SER A 106 2.74 27.79 2.15
C SER A 106 2.17 27.32 0.80
N LEU A 107 3.02 26.80 -0.09
CA LEU A 107 2.59 26.24 -1.37
C LEU A 107 1.65 25.04 -1.18
N LEU A 108 2.01 24.12 -0.29
CA LEU A 108 1.23 22.92 -0.02
C LEU A 108 -0.11 23.24 0.65
N GLU A 109 -0.13 24.16 1.62
CA GLU A 109 -1.38 24.62 2.23
C GLU A 109 -2.34 25.21 1.19
N ASN A 110 -1.81 25.99 0.24
CA ASN A 110 -2.61 26.57 -0.84
C ASN A 110 -3.10 25.48 -1.82
N MET A 111 -2.27 24.50 -2.15
CA MET A 111 -2.68 23.36 -3.00
C MET A 111 -3.80 22.54 -2.35
N VAL A 112 -3.77 22.33 -1.03
CA VAL A 112 -4.82 21.62 -0.31
C VAL A 112 -6.10 22.45 -0.26
N LYS A 113 -6.01 23.75 0.05
CA LYS A 113 -7.16 24.66 0.10
C LYS A 113 -7.88 24.82 -1.24
N ASN A 114 -7.18 24.64 -2.36
CA ASN A 114 -7.74 24.75 -3.71
C ASN A 114 -8.14 23.40 -4.33
N LYS A 115 -8.06 22.30 -3.58
CA LYS A 115 -8.39 20.95 -4.06
C LYS A 115 -9.87 20.56 -3.82
N ASP A 116 -10.62 21.40 -3.12
CA ASP A 116 -12.07 21.34 -2.91
C ASP A 116 -12.79 22.40 -3.78
#